data_AF-A0A7V7F154-F1
#
_entry.id   AF-A0A7V7F154-F1
#
_cell.length_a   1.000
_cell.length_b   1.000
_cell.length_c   1.000
_cell.angle_alpha   90.00
_cell.angle_beta   90.00
_cell.angle_gamma   90.00
#
_symmetry.space_group_name_H-M   'P 1'
#
loop_
_entity.id
_entity.type
_entity.pdbx_description
1 polymer ?
#
loop_
_entity_poly.entity_id
_entity_poly.type
_entity_poly.pdbx_seq_one_letter_code
_entity_poly.pdbx_strand_id
1 'polypeptide(L)' 'MTFSCKNYDFSNDCCRKLKCECIPGRRGCVLEGRVTVSEELDKRIKELEKTRKATS' A
#
# COMPACT_ATOMS: atom_id res chain seq x y z
N MET A 1 5.07 18.28 8.94
CA MET A 1 4.15 17.41 9.70
C MET A 1 4.57 15.97 9.43
N THR A 2 5.03 15.22 10.43
CA THR A 2 5.40 13.80 10.27
C THR A 2 4.14 12.95 10.41
N PHE A 3 3.77 12.24 9.35
CA PHE A 3 2.62 11.34 9.34
C PHE A 3 3.07 9.93 9.75
N SER A 4 2.49 9.39 10.84
CA SER A 4 2.76 8.02 11.30
C SER A 4 1.52 7.15 11.10
N CYS A 5 1.54 6.28 10.09
CA CYS A 5 0.47 5.33 9.84
C CYS A 5 0.50 4.20 10.87
N LYS A 6 -0.59 3.99 11.63
CA LYS A 6 -0.72 2.89 12.60
C LYS A 6 -0.61 1.48 12.02
N ASN A 7 -0.75 1.36 10.69
CA ASN A 7 -0.70 0.08 9.98
C ASN A 7 0.68 -0.20 9.40
N TYR A 8 1.61 0.76 9.44
CA TYR A 8 2.95 0.58 8.90
C TYR A 8 3.81 -0.20 9.89
N ASP A 9 4.42 -1.27 9.40
CA ASP A 9 5.35 -2.10 10.16
C ASP A 9 6.78 -1.69 9.84
N PHE A 10 7.39 -0.90 10.72
CA PHE A 10 8.76 -0.40 10.57
C PHE A 10 9.83 -1.51 10.51
N SER A 11 9.51 -2.72 11.00
CA SER A 11 10.45 -3.83 10.99
C SER A 11 10.51 -4.57 9.65
N ASN A 12 9.42 -4.55 8.87
CA ASN A 12 9.27 -5.35 7.65
C ASN A 12 8.85 -4.52 6.43
N ASP A 13 8.78 -3.20 6.57
CA ASP A 13 8.31 -2.27 5.54
C ASP A 13 6.94 -2.63 4.92
N CYS A 14 6.08 -3.26 5.72
CA CYS A 14 4.80 -3.80 5.27
C CYS A 14 3.62 -3.06 5.90
N CYS A 15 2.48 -3.10 5.20
CA CYS A 15 1.21 -2.64 5.72
C CYS A 15 0.50 -3.80 6.43
N ARG A 16 0.42 -3.79 7.77
CA ARG A 16 -0.27 -4.81 8.58
C ARG A 16 -1.75 -4.97 8.21
N LYS A 17 -2.39 -3.89 7.76
CA LYS A 17 -3.79 -3.90 7.29
C LYS A 17 -3.95 -4.65 5.96
N LEU A 18 -3.02 -4.45 5.03
CA LEU A 18 -3.09 -5.02 3.67
C LEU A 18 -2.28 -6.32 3.53
N LYS A 19 -1.50 -6.66 4.56
CA LYS A 19 -0.62 -7.83 4.67
C LYS A 19 0.33 -7.99 3.47
N CYS A 20 0.89 -6.87 3.01
CA CYS A 20 1.89 -6.82 1.94
C CYS A 20 2.70 -5.52 2.03
N GLU A 21 3.61 -5.30 1.08
CA GLU A 21 4.45 -4.11 0.99
C GLU A 21 3.66 -2.80 1.20
N CYS A 22 4.19 -1.92 2.04
CA CYS A 22 3.56 -0.63 2.31
C CYS A 22 3.77 0.32 1.14
N ILE A 23 2.68 0.73 0.49
CA ILE A 23 2.72 1.72 -0.58
C ILE A 23 1.78 2.87 -0.20
N PRO A 24 2.31 4.08 0.09
CA PRO A 24 1.50 5.25 0.39
C PRO A 24 0.56 5.60 -0.77
N GLY A 25 -0.68 5.96 -0.46
CA GLY A 25 -1.65 6.40 -1.47
C GLY A 25 -2.37 5.30 -2.26
N ARG A 26 -1.94 4.03 -2.17
CA ARG A 26 -2.63 2.93 -2.84
C ARG A 26 -4.03 2.67 -2.29
N ARG A 27 -4.83 1.90 -3.02
CA ARG A 27 -6.15 1.47 -2.57
C ARG A 27 -6.12 0.76 -1.21
N GLY A 28 -6.97 1.17 -0.29
CA GLY A 28 -7.05 0.68 1.09
C GLY A 28 -6.06 1.33 2.07
N CYS A 29 -5.17 2.21 1.58
CA CYS A 29 -4.27 3.03 2.38
C CYS A 29 -5.03 4.19 3.04
N VAL A 30 -4.48 4.70 4.14
CA VAL A 30 -5.02 5.85 4.87
C VAL A 30 -4.75 7.19 4.17
N LEU A 31 -3.89 7.20 3.16
CA LEU A 31 -3.58 8.36 2.32
C LEU A 31 -4.23 8.28 0.92
N GLU A 32 -5.12 7.30 0.69
CA GLU A 32 -5.86 7.19 -0.57
C GLU A 32 -6.56 8.52 -0.90
N GLY A 33 -6.39 9.01 -2.13
CA GLY A 33 -6.93 10.29 -2.59
C GLY A 33 -6.27 11.55 -2.02
N ARG A 34 -5.31 11.42 -1.09
CA ARG A 34 -4.54 12.55 -0.52
C ARG A 34 -3.14 12.70 -1.13
N VAL A 35 -2.65 11.65 -1.78
CA VAL A 35 -1.35 11.65 -2.45
C VAL A 35 -1.50 11.03 -3.83
N THR A 36 -0.73 11.54 -4.78
CA THR A 36 -0.67 11.01 -6.14
C THR A 36 0.38 9.90 -6.20
N VAL A 37 -0.03 8.75 -6.70
CA VAL A 37 0.89 7.64 -6.98
C VAL A 37 1.37 7.77 -8.41
N SER A 38 2.66 7.54 -8.67
CA SER A 38 3.19 7.52 -10.03
C SER A 38 2.61 6.35 -10.83
N GLU A 39 2.58 6.47 -12.16
CA GLU A 39 2.05 5.41 -13.03
C GLU A 39 2.82 4.09 -12.87
N GLU A 40 4.13 4.14 -12.60
CA GLU A 40 4.94 2.96 -12.36
C GLU A 40 4.53 2.24 -11.06
N LEU A 41 4.35 3.00 -9.96
CA LEU A 41 3.89 2.43 -8.70
C LEU A 41 2.46 1.90 -8.81
N ASP A 42 1.58 2.57 -9.54
CA ASP A 42 0.21 2.10 -9.79
C ASP A 42 0.20 0.74 -10.52
N LYS A 43 1.06 0.56 -11.53
CA LYS A 43 1.24 -0.75 -12.19
C LYS A 43 1.69 -1.83 -11.20
N ARG A 44 2.67 -1.54 -10.35
CA ARG A 44 3.16 -2.50 -9.33
C ARG A 44 2.06 -2.85 -8.31
N ILE A 45 1.28 -1.86 -7.85
CA ILE A 45 0.13 -2.09 -6.96
C ILE A 45 -0.89 -3.02 -7.62
N LYS A 46 -1.24 -2.78 -8.89
CA LYS A 46 -2.21 -3.61 -9.63
C LYS A 46 -1.75 -5.06 -9.71
N GLU A 47 -0.48 -5.32 -9.99
CA GLU A 47 0.07 -6.68 -10.01
C GLU A 47 0.02 -7.34 -8.62
N LEU A 48 0.41 -6.61 -7.57
CA LEU A 48 0.31 -7.10 -6.18
C LEU A 48 -1.14 -7.47 -5.80
N GLU A 49 -2.11 -6.67 -6.23
CA GLU A 49 -3.53 -6.94 -5.96
C GLU A 49 -4.08 -8.11 -6.77
N LYS A 50 -3.64 -8.31 -8.01
CA LYS A 50 -4.00 -9.48 -8.83
C LYS A 50 -3.52 -10.77 -8.16
N THR A 51 -2.27 -10.83 -7.73
CA THR A 51 -1.71 -12.00 -7.03
C THR A 51 -2.49 -12.29 -5.75
N ARG A 52 -2.89 -11.26 -4.99
CA ARG A 52 -3.66 -11.43 -3.75
C ARG A 52 -5.08 -11.96 -3.99
N LYS A 53 -5.75 -11.53 -5.07
CA LYS A 53 -7.08 -12.02 -5.43
C LYS A 53 -7.07 -13.45 -5.96
N ALA A 54 -5.98 -13.91 -6.56
CA ALA A 54 -5.85 -15.27 -7.04
C ALA A 54 -5.70 -16.31 -5.91
N THR A 55 -5.39 -15.88 -4.67
CA THR A 55 -5.18 -16.76 -3.50
C THR A 55 -6.32 -16.65 -2.48
N SER A 56 -7.38 -15.89 -2.75
CA SER A 56 -8.57 -15.76 -1.87
C SER A 56 -9.71 -16.66 -2.32
#